data_AF-A0A9W8LAS8-F1
#
_entry.id   AF-A0A9W8LAS8-F1
#
_cell.length_a   1.000
_cell.length_b   1.000
_cell.length_c   1.000
_cell.angle_alpha   90.00
_cell.angle_beta   90.00
_cell.angle_gamma   90.00
#
_symmetry.space_group_name_H-M   'P 1'
#
loop_
_entity.id
_entity.type
_entity.pdbx_description
1 polymer ?
#
loop_
_entity_poly.entity_id
_entity_poly.type
_entity_poly.pdbx_seq_one_letter_code
_entity_poly.pdbx_strand_id
1 'polypeptide(L)'
;MPVNVEFRDAANSVLFRESLSLDYPLEDVFYLYYPTAPRSLMFYLEGNVALPKSTTLDTIFSMCSNKHIPVVVWARIPAVINPEHTPQWH
;
A
#
# COMPACT_ATOMS: atom_id res chain seq x y z
N MET A 1 6.18 -16.29 8.87
CA MET A 1 5.76 -16.84 7.56
C MET A 1 5.55 -15.65 6.63
N PRO A 2 6.02 -15.70 5.37
CA PRO A 2 5.78 -14.62 4.42
C PRO A 2 4.28 -14.53 4.11
N VAL A 3 3.81 -13.34 3.77
CA VAL A 3 2.42 -13.14 3.37
C VAL A 3 2.29 -12.37 2.07
N ASN A 4 1.25 -12.74 1.33
CA ASN A 4 0.90 -12.12 0.06
C ASN A 4 0.31 -10.73 0.29
N VAL A 5 0.95 -9.74 -0.31
CA VAL A 5 0.53 -8.35 -0.31
C VAL A 5 0.35 -7.91 -1.76
N GLU A 6 -0.68 -7.13 -2.01
CA GLU A 6 -0.95 -6.51 -3.29
C GLU A 6 -1.02 -5.00 -3.11
N PHE A 7 -0.19 -4.26 -3.84
CA PHE A 7 -0.29 -2.81 -3.89
C PHE A 7 -1.13 -2.39 -5.10
N ARG A 8 -2.03 -1.43 -4.90
CA ARG A 8 -2.86 -0.86 -5.94
C ARG A 8 -2.79 0.66 -5.97
N ASP A 9 -3.07 1.24 -7.12
CA ASP A 9 -3.22 2.69 -7.27
C ASP A 9 -4.67 3.16 -6.96
N ALA A 10 -4.91 4.47 -7.13
CA ALA A 10 -6.23 5.06 -6.98
C ALA A 10 -7.26 4.57 -8.02
N ALA A 11 -6.82 4.14 -9.19
CA ALA A 11 -7.66 3.59 -10.27
C ALA A 11 -7.96 2.09 -10.08
N ASN A 12 -7.49 1.49 -8.98
CA ASN A 12 -7.61 0.08 -8.66
C ASN A 12 -6.78 -0.85 -9.57
N SER A 13 -5.80 -0.29 -10.29
CA SER A 13 -4.79 -1.05 -11.03
C SER A 13 -3.83 -1.71 -10.05
N VAL A 14 -3.42 -2.94 -10.35
CA VAL A 14 -2.40 -3.64 -9.56
C VAL A 14 -1.04 -3.06 -9.91
N LEU A 15 -0.33 -2.53 -8.92
CA LEU A 15 1.04 -2.04 -9.04
C LEU A 15 2.01 -3.23 -8.97
N PHE A 16 1.90 -4.03 -7.91
CA PHE A 16 2.67 -5.27 -7.75
C PHE A 16 2.03 -6.20 -6.71
N ARG A 17 2.47 -7.46 -6.73
CA ARG A 17 2.12 -8.51 -5.76
C ARG A 17 3.38 -9.20 -5.28
N GLU A 18 3.52 -9.36 -3.97
CA GLU A 18 4.69 -10.02 -3.39
C GLU A 18 4.40 -10.83 -2.14
N SER A 19 5.29 -11.78 -1.86
CA SER A 19 5.34 -12.55 -0.61
C SER A 19 6.40 -11.97 0.32
N LEU A 20 5.96 -11.22 1.33
CA LEU A 20 6.85 -10.41 2.18
C LEU A 20 6.84 -10.89 3.63
N SER A 21 7.95 -10.65 4.34
CA SER A 21 8.02 -10.88 5.78
C SER A 21 7.14 -9.89 6.55
N LEU A 22 6.59 -10.33 7.68
CA LEU A 22 5.60 -9.58 8.46
C LEU A 22 6.14 -8.28 9.09
N ASP A 23 7.45 -8.20 9.28
CA ASP A 23 8.18 -7.10 9.91
C ASP A 23 8.52 -5.97 8.94
N TYR A 24 8.32 -6.13 7.63
CA TYR A 24 8.62 -5.08 6.67
C TYR A 24 7.67 -3.88 6.80
N PRO A 25 8.21 -2.65 6.88
CA PRO A 25 7.42 -1.43 6.72
C PRO A 25 6.87 -1.33 5.28
N LEU A 26 5.60 -0.94 5.14
CA LEU A 26 4.96 -0.76 3.83
C LEU A 26 5.69 0.24 2.94
N GLU A 27 6.17 1.33 3.54
CA GLU A 27 6.88 2.37 2.82
C GLU A 27 8.13 1.83 2.12
N ASP A 28 8.97 1.11 2.87
CA ASP A 28 10.23 0.58 2.35
C ASP A 28 9.97 -0.38 1.19
N VAL A 29 8.99 -1.28 1.36
CA VAL A 29 8.55 -2.19 0.30
C VAL A 29 8.10 -1.42 -0.94
N PHE A 30 7.22 -0.43 -0.79
CA PHE A 30 6.70 0.34 -1.91
C PHE A 30 7.82 1.07 -2.68
N TYR A 31 8.76 1.70 -1.98
CA TYR A 31 9.86 2.44 -2.60
C TYR A 31 10.95 1.54 -3.21
N LEU A 32 10.99 0.25 -2.91
CA LEU A 32 11.82 -0.71 -3.67
C LEU A 32 11.35 -0.82 -5.13
N TYR A 33 10.03 -0.81 -5.36
CA TYR A 33 9.44 -0.92 -6.70
C TYR A 33 9.23 0.45 -7.36
N TYR A 34 8.96 1.50 -6.57
CA TYR A 34 8.72 2.86 -7.05
C TYR A 34 9.60 3.90 -6.34
N PRO A 35 10.93 3.88 -6.53
CA PRO A 35 11.88 4.74 -5.80
C PRO A 35 11.69 6.25 -6.08
N THR A 36 11.09 6.60 -7.21
CA THR A 36 10.83 7.98 -7.63
C THR A 36 9.45 8.50 -7.22
N ALA A 37 8.64 7.68 -6.53
CA ALA A 37 7.31 8.08 -6.12
C ALA A 37 7.33 9.30 -5.16
N PRO A 38 6.28 10.15 -5.18
CA PRO A 38 6.22 11.30 -4.29
C PRO A 38 6.15 10.90 -2.81
N ARG A 39 6.96 11.56 -1.98
CA ARG A 39 6.94 11.37 -0.51
C ARG A 39 5.64 11.82 0.15
N SER A 40 4.75 12.52 -0.55
CA SER A 40 3.42 12.90 -0.07
C SER A 40 2.39 11.76 -0.13
N LEU A 41 2.77 10.58 -0.64
CA LEU A 41 1.89 9.43 -0.79
C LEU A 41 1.40 8.89 0.57
N MET A 42 0.14 8.46 0.59
CA MET A 42 -0.55 7.83 1.71
C MET A 42 -0.98 6.41 1.34
N PHE A 43 -0.94 5.51 2.32
CA PHE A 43 -1.37 4.13 2.18
C PHE A 43 -2.74 3.92 2.83
N TYR A 44 -3.56 3.03 2.26
CA TYR A 44 -4.89 2.73 2.76
C TYR A 44 -5.18 1.23 2.68
N LEU A 45 -6.04 0.72 3.57
CA LEU A 45 -6.72 -0.57 3.43
C LEU A 45 -8.10 -0.41 2.78
N GLU A 46 -8.75 -1.56 2.59
CA GLU A 46 -10.14 -1.64 2.17
C GLU A 46 -11.03 -0.83 3.13
N GLY A 47 -12.03 -0.13 2.58
CA GLY A 47 -12.86 0.79 3.36
C GLY A 47 -12.22 2.17 3.62
N ASN A 48 -11.12 2.51 2.95
CA ASN A 48 -10.38 3.78 3.09
C ASN A 48 -9.77 4.02 4.49
N VAL A 49 -9.40 2.95 5.20
CA VAL A 49 -8.67 3.08 6.46
C VAL A 49 -7.24 3.52 6.16
N ALA A 50 -6.88 4.74 6.56
CA ALA A 50 -5.53 5.28 6.35
C ALA A 50 -4.49 4.54 7.20
N LEU A 51 -3.36 4.20 6.60
CA LEU A 51 -2.24 3.52 7.23
C LEU A 51 -1.05 4.49 7.38
N PRO A 52 -0.48 4.61 8.59
CA PRO A 52 0.84 5.19 8.76
C PRO A 52 1.86 4.50 7.86
N LYS A 53 2.84 5.24 7.35
CA LYS A 53 3.87 4.69 6.46
C LYS A 53 4.76 3.63 7.10
N SER A 54 5.01 3.78 8.39
CA SER A 54 5.75 2.83 9.23
C SER A 54 4.92 1.60 9.63
N THR A 55 3.69 1.47 9.14
CA THR A 55 2.86 0.28 9.42
C THR A 55 3.55 -0.95 8.84
N THR A 56 3.67 -1.98 9.66
CA THR A 56 4.17 -3.29 9.24
C THR A 56 3.02 -4.18 8.78
N LEU A 57 3.35 -5.19 7.98
CA LEU A 57 2.36 -6.19 7.57
C LEU A 57 1.75 -6.92 8.76
N ASP A 58 2.52 -7.19 9.82
CA ASP A 58 1.99 -7.78 11.06
C ASP A 58 0.84 -6.95 11.67
N THR A 59 1.00 -5.63 11.68
CA THR A 59 -0.03 -4.71 12.18
C THR A 59 -1.28 -4.80 11.30
N ILE A 60 -1.13 -4.82 9.98
CA ILE A 60 -2.25 -4.95 9.05
C ILE A 60 -2.93 -6.31 9.20
N PHE A 61 -2.16 -7.39 9.32
CA PHE A 61 -2.67 -8.75 9.51
C PHE A 61 -3.46 -8.91 10.81
N SER A 62 -3.09 -8.14 11.84
CA SER A 62 -3.84 -8.06 13.09
C SER A 62 -5.18 -7.35 12.93
N MET A 63 -5.29 -6.43 11.97
CA MET A 63 -6.52 -5.70 11.65
C MET A 63 -7.44 -6.46 10.68
N CYS A 64 -6.87 -7.26 9.78
CA CYS A 64 -7.62 -8.03 8.79
C CYS A 64 -8.07 -9.39 9.36
N SER A 65 -9.39 -9.62 9.43
CA SER A 65 -9.98 -10.83 10.04
C SER A 65 -9.69 -12.13 9.28
N ASN A 66 -9.21 -12.06 8.03
CA ASN A 66 -9.10 -13.21 7.15
C ASN A 66 -7.68 -13.37 6.59
N LYS A 67 -6.90 -14.27 7.21
CA LYS A 67 -5.49 -14.51 6.89
C LYS A 67 -5.25 -15.27 5.57
N HIS A 68 -6.31 -15.63 4.84
CA HIS A 68 -6.23 -16.40 3.60
C HIS A 68 -6.36 -15.55 2.34
N ILE A 69 -6.65 -14.26 2.48
CA ILE A 69 -6.76 -13.32 1.38
C ILE A 69 -5.49 -12.46 1.36
N PRO A 70 -4.92 -12.15 0.18
CA PRO A 70 -3.82 -11.20 0.10
C PRO A 70 -4.24 -9.85 0.69
N VAL A 71 -3.35 -9.24 1.46
CA VAL A 71 -3.57 -7.89 1.99
C VAL A 71 -3.46 -6.90 0.84
N VAL A 72 -4.55 -6.18 0.58
CA VAL A 72 -4.58 -5.15 -0.47
C VAL A 72 -4.31 -3.79 0.16
N VAL A 73 -3.27 -3.12 -0.32
CA VAL A 73 -2.85 -1.79 0.12
C VAL A 73 -2.97 -0.82 -1.05
N TRP A 74 -3.76 0.24 -0.89
CA TRP A 74 -3.87 1.29 -1.89
C TRP A 74 -2.85 2.40 -1.60
N ALA A 75 -2.09 2.78 -2.62
CA ALA A 75 -1.12 3.87 -2.60
C ALA A 75 -1.70 5.07 -3.35
N ARG A 76 -1.94 6.20 -2.65
CA ARG A 76 -2.58 7.39 -3.24
C ARG A 76 -1.90 8.67 -2.81
N ILE A 77 -1.85 9.64 -3.72
CA ILE A 77 -1.47 11.02 -3.38
C ILE A 77 -2.73 11.75 -2.89
N PRO A 78 -2.69 12.48 -1.76
CA PRO A 78 -3.86 13.21 -1.26
C PRO A 78 -4.35 14.22 -2.29
N ALA A 79 -5.67 14.22 -2.57
CA ALA A 79 -6.29 15.14 -3.53
C ALA A 79 -6.04 16.63 -3.19
N VAL A 80 -5.82 16.96 -1.91
CA VAL A 80 -5.52 18.33 -1.46
C VAL A 80 -4.18 18.84 -1.97
N ILE A 81 -3.23 17.94 -2.26
CA ILE A 81 -1.89 18.31 -2.69
C ILE A 81 -1.85 18.53 -4.21
N ASN A 82 -2.77 17.93 -4.97
CA ASN A 82 -2.95 18.24 -6.38
C ASN A 82 -4.30 17.69 -6.92
N PRO A 83 -5.36 18.50 -7.03
CA PRO A 83 -6.68 18.04 -7.50
C PRO A 83 -6.69 17.60 -8.98
N GLU A 84 -5.68 17.97 -9.76
CA GLU A 84 -5.54 17.57 -11.17
C GLU A 84 -4.66 16.32 -11.35
N HIS A 85 -4.05 15.81 -10.29
CA HIS A 85 -3.10 14.70 -10.39
C HIS A 85 -3.81 13.37 -10.24
N THR A 86 -4.25 12.82 -11.37
CA THR A 86 -4.57 11.40 -11.47
C THR A 86 -3.24 10.64 -11.37
N PRO A 87 -3.02 9.79 -10.35
CA PRO A 87 -1.77 9.05 -10.25
C PRO A 87 -1.66 8.13 -11.46
N GLN A 88 -0.79 8.45 -12.41
CA GLN A 88 -0.50 7.59 -13.54
C GLN A 88 0.56 6.59 -13.10
N TRP A 89 0.16 5.35 -12.86
CA TRP A 89 1.06 4.23 -12.65
C TRP A 89 0.83 3.22 -13.79
N HIS A 90 1.90 2.94 -14.53
CA HIS A 90 1.93 2.04 -15.68
C HIS A 90 2.06 0.57 -15.27
#